data_AF-A0A4R4IE84-F1
#
_entry.id   AF-A0A4R4IE84-F1
#
_cell.length_a   1.000
_cell.length_b   1.000
_cell.length_c   1.000
_cell.angle_alpha   90.00
_cell.angle_beta   90.00
_cell.angle_gamma   90.00
#
_symmetry.space_group_name_H-M   'P 1'
#
loop_
_entity.id
_entity.type
_entity.pdbx_description
1 polymer ?
#
loop_
_entity_poly.entity_id
_entity_poly.type
_entity_poly.pdbx_seq_one_letter_code
_entity_poly.pdbx_strand_id
1 'polypeptide(L)'
;MTFDPGNWQGLLQLGGTVLVFIAHLLTAARALTRPNRAPASRAAWVAVIMLAPLVGMVAYLLLGETSIGRSRFRRLQQVRHNMSRLHEADPGQPVAGPDVALADNIAPLFELAHSINGFHVQAGNRIALLGAEGSAADDPVADCRAAMATLVADIDRATESVHIAFYIWLDDGAGGRVADAVAAAARRGVACRVMVDALGSRAFIDGPRWRQLAGAGVALLRTLDDVNRLQHMAFSRMDLRDHRKIVVIDNRIAYCGSQNCADAEFRVKPAYAPWIDLLLRCEGPVVRQLQYLFLSGWIPETGETAMEGYAARGAAATFDRGSRAMAFETGPITRHNAMADMFVACIYAARRELVISTPYFVPDESILRALCAAPRRGVATQVIFPARNDSWLVGQTSRSTYADLLQCGVQVHEYPLGLLHAKSLTFDGEVALVGSANIDRRSLELNFENNLLIADPAVVGVLRQRQRKYLQVATPVSLSQVRQWPLHARLVQNAVAMMSPVL
;
A
#
# COMPACT_ATOMS: atom_id res chain seq x y z
N MET A 1 -6.44 -68.23 -6.21
CA MET A 1 -6.29 -66.99 -5.41
C MET A 1 -7.63 -66.72 -4.74
N THR A 2 -7.78 -67.22 -3.52
CA THR A 2 -8.96 -67.04 -2.69
C THR A 2 -8.93 -65.60 -2.14
N PHE A 3 -9.95 -64.80 -2.50
CA PHE A 3 -10.20 -63.51 -1.86
C PHE A 3 -10.45 -63.78 -0.38
N ASP A 4 -9.56 -63.29 0.48
CA ASP A 4 -9.75 -63.32 1.93
C ASP A 4 -10.77 -62.23 2.32
N PRO A 5 -11.99 -62.59 2.76
CA PRO A 5 -13.01 -61.63 3.16
C PRO A 5 -12.64 -60.82 4.42
N GLY A 6 -11.47 -61.06 5.03
CA GLY A 6 -10.92 -60.27 6.13
C GLY A 6 -10.10 -59.04 5.72
N ASN A 7 -9.75 -58.85 4.44
CA ASN A 7 -8.85 -57.77 4.02
C ASN A 7 -9.53 -56.40 3.77
N TRP A 8 -10.61 -56.11 4.50
CA TRP A 8 -11.29 -54.81 4.46
C TRP A 8 -10.34 -53.67 4.82
N GLN A 9 -9.39 -53.91 5.72
CA GLN A 9 -8.37 -52.92 6.10
C GLN A 9 -7.45 -52.57 4.92
N GLY A 10 -6.99 -53.56 4.13
CA GLY A 10 -6.16 -53.31 2.95
C GLY A 10 -6.91 -52.59 1.84
N LEU A 11 -8.19 -52.93 1.61
CA LEU A 11 -9.05 -52.21 0.65
C LEU A 11 -9.31 -50.76 1.09
N LEU A 12 -9.54 -50.52 2.38
CA LEU A 12 -9.69 -49.18 2.94
C LEU A 12 -8.39 -48.36 2.84
N GLN A 13 -7.23 -48.97 3.11
CA GLN A 13 -5.92 -48.34 2.97
C GLN A 13 -5.61 -48.00 1.50
N LEU A 14 -5.90 -48.91 0.57
CA LEU A 14 -5.74 -48.67 -0.86
C LEU A 14 -6.67 -47.55 -1.34
N GLY A 15 -7.93 -47.58 -0.94
CA GLY A 15 -8.91 -46.53 -1.24
C GLY A 15 -8.46 -45.16 -0.70
N GLY A 16 -8.02 -45.10 0.55
CA GLY A 16 -7.47 -43.87 1.15
C GLY A 16 -6.24 -43.35 0.41
N THR A 17 -5.33 -44.23 0.02
CA THR A 17 -4.12 -43.87 -0.74
C THR A 17 -4.47 -43.29 -2.11
N VAL A 18 -5.40 -43.93 -2.83
CA VAL A 18 -5.87 -43.44 -4.13
C VAL A 18 -6.55 -42.08 -4.01
N LEU A 19 -7.38 -41.87 -2.97
CA LEU A 19 -8.02 -40.58 -2.71
C LEU A 19 -6.99 -39.48 -2.43
N VAL A 20 -5.98 -39.73 -1.60
CA VAL A 20 -4.90 -38.77 -1.32
C VAL A 20 -4.11 -38.46 -2.59
N PHE A 21 -3.81 -39.46 -3.41
CA PHE A 21 -3.10 -39.27 -4.68
C PHE A 21 -3.92 -38.43 -5.67
N ILE A 22 -5.23 -38.69 -5.80
CA ILE A 22 -6.13 -37.87 -6.63
C ILE A 22 -6.18 -36.43 -6.10
N ALA A 23 -6.37 -36.23 -4.79
CA ALA A 23 -6.37 -34.91 -4.18
C ALA A 23 -5.05 -34.15 -4.44
N HIS A 24 -3.93 -34.85 -4.40
CA HIS A 24 -2.61 -34.32 -4.70
C HIS A 24 -2.49 -33.82 -6.14
N LEU A 25 -2.89 -34.64 -7.13
CA LEU A 25 -2.89 -34.24 -8.53
C LEU A 25 -3.85 -33.07 -8.79
N LEU A 26 -5.05 -33.09 -8.18
CA LEU A 26 -6.02 -32.00 -8.29
C LEU A 26 -5.47 -30.69 -7.70
N THR A 27 -4.74 -30.76 -6.58
CA THR A 27 -4.13 -29.58 -5.96
C THR A 27 -3.00 -29.02 -6.82
N ALA A 28 -2.15 -29.88 -7.41
CA ALA A 28 -1.13 -29.45 -8.35
C ALA A 28 -1.74 -28.83 -9.63
N ALA A 29 -2.78 -29.45 -10.19
CA ALA A 29 -3.52 -28.91 -11.33
C ALA A 29 -4.18 -27.56 -10.99
N ARG A 30 -4.71 -27.42 -9.78
CA ARG A 30 -5.25 -26.15 -9.28
C ARG A 30 -4.18 -25.07 -9.16
N ALA A 31 -3.01 -25.40 -8.63
CA ALA A 31 -1.86 -24.49 -8.56
C ALA A 31 -1.41 -24.03 -9.96
N LEU A 32 -1.40 -24.93 -10.93
CA LEU A 32 -1.02 -24.65 -12.31
C LEU A 32 -2.05 -23.78 -13.05
N THR A 33 -3.34 -24.05 -12.83
CA THR A 33 -4.46 -23.35 -13.50
C THR A 33 -4.88 -22.06 -12.80
N ARG A 34 -4.26 -21.70 -11.67
CA ARG A 34 -4.60 -20.47 -10.95
C ARG A 34 -4.36 -19.23 -11.84
N PRO A 35 -5.39 -18.43 -12.14
CA PRO A 35 -5.25 -17.22 -12.96
C PRO A 35 -4.42 -16.15 -12.23
N ASN A 36 -3.88 -15.20 -12.99
CA ASN A 36 -3.21 -14.01 -12.44
C ASN A 36 -2.08 -14.35 -11.46
N ARG A 37 -1.27 -15.36 -11.80
CA ARG A 37 -0.11 -15.79 -11.01
C ARG A 37 1.07 -16.00 -11.93
N ALA A 38 2.23 -15.47 -11.56
CA ALA A 38 3.44 -15.55 -12.36
C ALA A 38 3.85 -17.03 -12.60
N PRO A 39 4.40 -17.38 -13.78
CA PRO A 39 4.83 -18.75 -14.08
C PRO A 39 5.82 -19.32 -13.05
N ALA A 40 6.79 -18.53 -12.61
CA ALA A 40 7.75 -18.94 -11.56
C ALA A 40 7.06 -19.31 -10.25
N SER A 41 6.03 -18.55 -9.88
CA SER A 41 5.23 -18.81 -8.67
C SER A 41 4.38 -20.08 -8.80
N ARG A 42 3.80 -20.35 -9.98
CA ARG A 42 3.09 -21.62 -10.26
C ARG A 42 4.05 -22.80 -10.17
N ALA A 43 5.22 -22.69 -10.81
CA ALA A 43 6.24 -23.73 -10.78
C ALA A 43 6.71 -24.03 -9.35
N ALA A 44 6.95 -22.99 -8.54
CA ALA A 44 7.34 -23.14 -7.15
C ALA A 44 6.27 -23.87 -6.32
N TRP A 45 4.99 -23.51 -6.47
CA TRP A 45 3.90 -24.21 -5.78
C TRP A 45 3.72 -25.65 -6.23
N VAL A 46 3.80 -25.92 -7.54
CA VAL A 46 3.76 -27.29 -8.05
C VAL A 46 4.94 -28.10 -7.48
N ALA A 47 6.15 -27.55 -7.44
CA ALA A 47 7.31 -28.23 -6.85
C ALA A 47 7.10 -28.52 -5.35
N VAL A 48 6.61 -27.55 -4.57
CA VAL A 48 6.29 -27.74 -3.14
C VAL A 48 5.24 -28.84 -2.94
N ILE A 49 4.18 -28.84 -3.75
CA ILE A 49 3.15 -29.87 -3.70
C ILE A 49 3.80 -31.23 -4.01
N MET A 50 4.46 -31.37 -5.16
CA MET A 50 5.04 -32.64 -5.64
C MET A 50 6.12 -33.22 -4.71
N LEU A 51 6.99 -32.38 -4.13
CA LEU A 51 8.08 -32.82 -3.26
C LEU A 51 7.62 -33.18 -1.84
N ALA A 52 6.51 -32.58 -1.38
CA ALA A 52 5.95 -32.85 -0.06
C ALA A 52 4.43 -33.00 -0.16
N PRO A 53 3.88 -34.15 -0.64
CA PRO A 53 2.47 -34.25 -1.05
C PRO A 53 1.44 -33.74 -0.04
N LEU A 54 1.50 -34.22 1.21
CA LEU A 54 0.54 -33.81 2.25
C LEU A 54 0.80 -32.38 2.72
N VAL A 55 2.05 -32.07 3.08
CA VAL A 55 2.44 -30.76 3.62
C VAL A 55 2.27 -29.67 2.58
N GLY A 56 2.65 -29.91 1.34
CA GLY A 56 2.57 -29.01 0.19
C GLY A 56 1.14 -28.79 -0.29
N MET A 57 0.27 -29.80 -0.25
CA MET A 57 -1.17 -29.60 -0.46
C MET A 57 -1.76 -28.67 0.59
N VAL A 58 -1.50 -28.96 1.88
CA VAL A 58 -1.97 -28.11 2.99
C VAL A 58 -1.38 -26.71 2.82
N ALA A 59 -0.07 -26.57 2.65
CA ALA A 59 0.59 -25.29 2.45
C ALA A 59 0.05 -24.53 1.23
N TYR A 60 -0.30 -25.18 0.12
CA TYR A 60 -0.92 -24.52 -1.04
C TYR A 60 -2.35 -24.06 -0.76
N LEU A 61 -3.16 -24.88 -0.09
CA LEU A 61 -4.50 -24.46 0.28
C LEU A 61 -4.47 -23.31 1.29
N LEU A 62 -3.44 -23.28 2.14
CA LEU A 62 -3.21 -22.22 3.12
C LEU A 62 -2.61 -20.95 2.51
N LEU A 63 -1.51 -21.07 1.77
CA LEU A 63 -0.62 -20.00 1.33
C LEU A 63 -0.49 -19.92 -0.21
N GLY A 64 -1.20 -20.76 -0.94
CA GLY A 64 -1.20 -20.84 -2.41
C GLY A 64 -2.50 -20.35 -3.06
N GLU A 65 -3.60 -20.30 -2.31
CA GLU A 65 -4.88 -19.70 -2.72
C GLU A 65 -5.06 -18.28 -2.17
N THR A 66 -5.52 -17.33 -2.98
CA THR A 66 -5.91 -15.98 -2.53
C THR A 66 -7.36 -15.77 -2.90
N SER A 67 -8.27 -15.79 -1.92
CA SER A 67 -9.69 -15.58 -2.18
C SER A 67 -10.25 -14.59 -1.15
N ILE A 68 -10.84 -13.51 -1.65
CA ILE A 68 -11.55 -12.49 -0.86
C ILE A 68 -12.97 -12.96 -0.52
N GLY A 69 -13.34 -14.17 -0.97
CA GLY A 69 -14.71 -14.63 -0.97
C GLY A 69 -15.49 -14.04 -2.14
N ARG A 70 -16.20 -14.89 -2.89
CA ARG A 70 -16.95 -14.49 -4.09
C ARG A 70 -18.02 -13.43 -3.80
N SER A 71 -18.65 -13.49 -2.63
CA SER A 71 -19.68 -12.54 -2.21
C SER A 71 -19.10 -11.13 -1.99
N ARG A 72 -18.02 -11.02 -1.21
CA ARG A 72 -17.36 -9.73 -0.95
C ARG A 72 -16.79 -9.13 -2.22
N PHE A 73 -16.13 -9.94 -3.05
CA PHE A 73 -15.62 -9.49 -4.36
C PHE A 73 -16.72 -8.86 -5.23
N ARG A 74 -17.89 -9.51 -5.34
CA ARG A 74 -19.03 -8.96 -6.11
C ARG A 74 -19.53 -7.63 -5.52
N ARG A 75 -19.64 -7.54 -4.19
CA ARG A 75 -20.09 -6.31 -3.53
C ARG A 75 -19.11 -5.15 -3.73
N LEU A 76 -17.81 -5.41 -3.57
CA LEU A 76 -16.75 -4.44 -3.84
C LEU A 76 -16.79 -3.95 -5.30
N GLN A 77 -16.95 -4.87 -6.27
CA GLN A 77 -17.06 -4.50 -7.68
C GLN A 77 -18.32 -3.70 -8.00
N GLN A 78 -19.47 -4.09 -7.42
CA GLN A 78 -20.73 -3.38 -7.63
C GLN A 78 -20.65 -1.94 -7.12
N VAL A 79 -20.08 -1.74 -5.92
CA VAL A 79 -19.90 -0.39 -5.36
C VAL A 79 -18.93 0.43 -6.19
N ARG A 80 -17.81 -0.15 -6.66
CA ARG A 80 -16.90 0.55 -7.57
C ARG A 80 -17.59 0.98 -8.86
N HIS A 81 -18.38 0.10 -9.48
CA HIS A 81 -19.11 0.43 -10.70
C HIS A 81 -20.16 1.54 -10.46
N ASN A 82 -20.85 1.50 -9.32
CA ASN A 82 -21.81 2.55 -8.96
C ASN A 82 -21.08 3.88 -8.68
N MET A 83 -19.93 3.83 -8.00
CA MET A 83 -19.12 5.00 -7.68
C MET A 83 -18.50 5.66 -8.90
N SER A 84 -18.03 4.88 -9.89
CA SER A 84 -17.52 5.45 -11.13
C SER A 84 -18.63 6.20 -11.88
N ARG A 85 -19.85 5.64 -11.93
CA ARG A 85 -21.02 6.31 -12.52
C ARG A 85 -21.43 7.57 -11.76
N LEU A 86 -21.31 7.57 -10.43
CA LEU A 86 -21.59 8.76 -9.61
C LEU A 86 -20.54 9.85 -9.81
N HIS A 87 -19.27 9.48 -9.99
CA HIS A 87 -18.22 10.43 -10.36
C HIS A 87 -18.51 11.06 -11.73
N GLU A 88 -18.93 10.27 -12.71
CA GLU A 88 -19.33 10.74 -14.04
C GLU A 88 -20.62 11.57 -14.03
N ALA A 89 -21.50 11.36 -13.06
CA ALA A 89 -22.81 12.02 -12.97
C ALA A 89 -22.87 13.21 -12.01
N ASP A 90 -21.79 13.53 -11.27
CA ASP A 90 -21.76 14.65 -10.33
C ASP A 90 -21.94 15.99 -11.07
N PRO A 91 -23.10 16.66 -10.98
CA PRO A 91 -23.42 17.85 -11.78
C PRO A 91 -22.57 19.06 -11.41
N GLY A 92 -21.86 19.01 -10.28
CA GLY A 92 -20.94 20.05 -9.81
C GLY A 92 -19.49 19.87 -10.28
N GLN A 93 -19.18 18.81 -11.01
CA GLN A 93 -17.88 18.61 -11.65
C GLN A 93 -18.01 18.65 -13.17
N PRO A 94 -17.13 19.35 -13.88
CA PRO A 94 -16.95 19.08 -15.29
C PRO A 94 -16.52 17.62 -15.44
N VAL A 95 -17.37 16.82 -16.08
CA VAL A 95 -17.05 15.48 -16.60
C VAL A 95 -15.86 15.65 -17.54
N ALA A 96 -14.65 15.45 -17.01
CA ALA A 96 -13.42 16.03 -17.53
C ALA A 96 -13.47 17.56 -17.62
N GLY A 97 -12.49 18.25 -17.04
CA GLY A 97 -12.11 19.52 -17.66
C GLY A 97 -11.60 19.17 -19.06
N PRO A 98 -12.24 19.59 -20.16
CA PRO A 98 -11.63 19.48 -21.47
C PRO A 98 -10.33 20.30 -21.37
N ASP A 99 -9.19 19.70 -21.72
CA ASP A 99 -7.86 20.32 -21.74
C ASP A 99 -7.21 20.71 -20.39
N VAL A 100 -7.14 19.79 -19.41
CA VAL A 100 -5.97 19.85 -18.49
C VAL A 100 -4.74 19.44 -19.30
N ALA A 101 -4.13 20.40 -20.00
CA ALA A 101 -2.93 20.17 -20.80
C ALA A 101 -1.81 19.59 -19.91
N LEU A 102 -1.56 18.30 -20.08
CA LEU A 102 -0.39 17.60 -19.58
C LEU A 102 0.66 17.60 -20.68
N ALA A 103 1.94 17.67 -20.32
CA ALA A 103 2.99 17.49 -21.30
C ALA A 103 2.95 16.07 -21.89
N ASP A 104 3.25 15.91 -23.17
CA ASP A 104 3.16 14.63 -23.89
C ASP A 104 3.96 13.50 -23.23
N ASN A 105 5.03 13.84 -22.53
CA ASN A 105 5.87 12.89 -21.81
C ASN A 105 5.26 12.36 -20.51
N ILE A 106 4.25 13.04 -19.94
CA ILE A 106 3.60 12.64 -18.67
C ILE A 106 2.16 12.20 -18.86
N ALA A 107 1.47 12.62 -19.93
CA ALA A 107 0.08 12.26 -20.20
C ALA A 107 -0.17 10.73 -20.14
N PRO A 108 0.67 9.85 -20.73
CA PRO A 108 0.46 8.40 -20.66
C PRO A 108 0.43 7.82 -19.23
N LEU A 109 1.06 8.48 -18.26
CA LEU A 109 1.02 8.04 -16.85
C LEU A 109 -0.35 8.29 -16.23
N PHE A 110 -0.95 9.44 -16.53
CA PHE A 110 -2.29 9.78 -16.07
C PHE A 110 -3.35 8.94 -16.79
N GLU A 111 -3.16 8.63 -18.09
CA GLU A 111 -4.02 7.67 -18.80
C GLU A 111 -3.93 6.25 -18.21
N LEU A 112 -2.73 5.82 -17.83
CA LEU A 112 -2.55 4.54 -17.13
C LEU A 112 -3.27 4.56 -15.78
N ALA A 113 -3.14 5.64 -15.00
CA ALA A 113 -3.82 5.78 -13.71
C ALA A 113 -5.34 5.82 -13.88
N HIS A 114 -5.85 6.54 -14.89
CA HIS A 114 -7.25 6.58 -15.29
C HIS A 114 -7.79 5.18 -15.57
N SER A 115 -7.02 4.34 -16.27
CA SER A 115 -7.43 2.96 -16.59
C SER A 115 -7.63 2.05 -15.36
N ILE A 116 -7.15 2.45 -14.17
CA ILE A 116 -7.25 1.63 -12.94
C ILE A 116 -8.63 1.77 -12.30
N ASN A 117 -9.16 2.99 -12.17
CA ASN A 117 -10.41 3.28 -11.46
C ASN A 117 -11.37 4.26 -12.18
N GLY A 118 -11.00 4.74 -13.36
CA GLY A 118 -11.80 5.65 -14.19
C GLY A 118 -11.70 7.12 -13.79
N PHE A 119 -10.86 7.50 -12.82
CA PHE A 119 -10.71 8.89 -12.42
C PHE A 119 -9.96 9.72 -13.47
N HIS A 120 -10.36 10.97 -13.64
CA HIS A 120 -9.68 11.92 -14.53
C HIS A 120 -8.68 12.81 -13.77
N VAL A 121 -7.68 13.32 -14.47
CA VAL A 121 -6.72 14.26 -13.86
C VAL A 121 -7.47 15.51 -13.38
N GLN A 122 -7.15 15.96 -12.17
CA GLN A 122 -7.71 17.16 -11.57
C GLN A 122 -6.67 18.26 -11.59
N ALA A 123 -7.03 19.45 -12.08
CA ALA A 123 -6.21 20.65 -11.97
C ALA A 123 -6.66 21.50 -10.78
N GLY A 124 -5.88 22.54 -10.45
CA GLY A 124 -6.28 23.54 -9.46
C GLY A 124 -6.29 23.02 -8.02
N ASN A 125 -5.44 22.03 -7.71
CA ASN A 125 -5.27 21.53 -6.35
C ASN A 125 -4.17 22.30 -5.60
N ARG A 126 -4.24 22.33 -4.28
CA ARG A 126 -3.12 22.71 -3.43
C ARG A 126 -2.65 21.47 -2.68
N ILE A 127 -1.44 21.02 -2.97
CA ILE A 127 -0.86 19.84 -2.33
C ILE A 127 0.38 20.29 -1.56
N ALA A 128 0.42 20.01 -0.27
CA ALA A 128 1.53 20.34 0.61
C ALA A 128 2.09 19.08 1.26
N LEU A 129 3.41 18.89 1.18
CA LEU A 129 4.10 17.92 2.03
C LEU A 129 4.20 18.49 3.44
N LEU A 130 3.66 17.76 4.42
CA LEU A 130 3.72 18.18 5.81
C LEU A 130 5.10 17.90 6.43
N GLY A 131 5.52 18.82 7.28
CA GLY A 131 6.79 18.74 7.99
C GLY A 131 6.99 19.94 8.89
N ALA A 132 8.03 19.89 9.72
CA ALA A 132 8.45 21.03 10.51
C ALA A 132 9.32 21.94 9.64
N GLU A 133 9.03 23.24 9.65
CA GLU A 133 9.86 24.22 8.97
C GLU A 133 11.28 24.19 9.53
N GLY A 134 12.28 24.18 8.64
CA GLY A 134 13.68 24.16 9.05
C GLY A 134 14.15 22.86 9.72
N SER A 135 13.38 21.77 9.70
CA SER A 135 13.80 20.49 10.29
C SER A 135 15.17 20.05 9.77
N ALA A 136 16.08 19.68 10.67
CA ALA A 136 17.41 19.20 10.32
C ALA A 136 17.35 17.78 9.74
N ALA A 137 18.35 17.39 8.94
CA ALA A 137 18.38 16.06 8.33
C ALA A 137 18.56 14.91 9.34
N ASP A 138 19.11 15.23 10.51
CA ASP A 138 19.34 14.36 11.65
C ASP A 138 18.21 14.38 12.70
N ASP A 139 17.11 15.10 12.44
CA ASP A 139 15.87 15.00 13.20
C ASP A 139 14.82 14.17 12.42
N PRO A 140 14.83 12.83 12.58
CA PRO A 140 13.94 11.94 11.83
C PRO A 140 12.47 12.02 12.25
N VAL A 141 12.13 12.70 13.36
CA VAL A 141 10.77 12.66 13.94
C VAL A 141 10.01 13.97 13.81
N ALA A 142 10.69 15.11 13.70
CA ALA A 142 10.05 16.43 13.67
C ALA A 142 8.96 16.54 12.59
N ASP A 143 9.24 16.07 11.38
CA ASP A 143 8.31 16.19 10.28
C ASP A 143 7.04 15.35 10.47
N CYS A 144 7.19 14.10 10.94
CA CYS A 144 6.08 13.21 11.25
C CYS A 144 5.20 13.77 12.39
N ARG A 145 5.81 14.36 13.42
CA ARG A 145 5.09 14.99 14.54
C ARG A 145 4.32 16.23 14.09
N ALA A 146 4.94 17.07 13.26
CA ALA A 146 4.30 18.25 12.69
C ALA A 146 3.10 17.86 11.81
N ALA A 147 3.23 16.81 10.99
CA ALA A 147 2.14 16.29 10.17
C ALA A 147 0.93 15.85 11.01
N MET A 148 1.15 15.12 12.10
CA MET A 148 0.07 14.70 13.01
C MET A 148 -0.56 15.90 13.74
N ALA A 149 0.23 16.90 14.12
CA ALA A 149 -0.29 18.12 14.75
C ALA A 149 -1.22 18.90 13.81
N THR A 150 -0.83 19.03 12.53
CA THR A 150 -1.68 19.66 11.50
C THR A 150 -2.97 18.87 11.28
N LEU A 151 -2.89 17.54 11.20
CA LEU A 151 -4.07 16.68 11.07
C LEU A 151 -5.06 16.87 12.22
N VAL A 152 -4.59 16.86 13.47
CA VAL A 152 -5.41 17.12 14.66
C VAL A 152 -6.08 18.49 14.57
N ALA A 153 -5.32 19.52 14.19
CA ALA A 153 -5.83 20.88 14.12
C ALA A 153 -6.89 21.07 13.02
N ASP A 154 -6.81 20.33 11.91
CA ASP A 154 -7.85 20.34 10.88
C ASP A 154 -9.11 19.57 11.32
N ILE A 155 -8.97 18.46 12.05
CA ILE A 155 -10.11 17.72 12.63
C ILE A 155 -10.84 18.58 13.66
N ASP A 156 -10.10 19.34 14.49
CA ASP A 156 -10.70 20.25 15.46
C ASP A 156 -11.53 21.36 14.80
N ARG A 157 -11.19 21.74 13.56
CA ARG A 157 -11.92 22.75 12.76
C ARG A 157 -13.03 22.16 11.89
N ALA A 158 -13.18 20.84 11.83
CA ALA A 158 -14.19 20.18 11.03
C ALA A 158 -15.61 20.61 11.45
N THR A 159 -16.46 20.85 10.45
CA THR A 159 -17.84 21.34 10.63
C THR A 159 -18.91 20.41 10.06
N GLU A 160 -18.56 19.54 9.12
CA GLU A 160 -19.52 18.69 8.38
C GLU A 160 -19.21 17.21 8.56
N SER A 161 -17.99 16.77 8.21
CA SER A 161 -17.62 15.35 8.27
C SER A 161 -16.13 15.10 8.48
N VAL A 162 -15.80 13.97 9.10
CA VAL A 162 -14.43 13.44 9.22
C VAL A 162 -14.43 11.96 8.89
N HIS A 163 -13.76 11.57 7.81
CA HIS A 163 -13.63 10.19 7.37
C HIS A 163 -12.18 9.75 7.45
N ILE A 164 -11.89 8.66 8.16
CA ILE A 164 -10.51 8.20 8.40
C ILE A 164 -10.37 6.73 8.04
N ALA A 165 -9.38 6.41 7.23
CA ALA A 165 -8.88 5.06 6.97
C ALA A 165 -7.39 5.00 7.32
N PHE A 166 -7.01 4.13 8.26
CA PHE A 166 -5.60 3.85 8.59
C PHE A 166 -5.33 2.35 8.69
N TYR A 167 -4.18 1.94 8.14
CA TYR A 167 -3.65 0.59 8.35
C TYR A 167 -3.30 0.33 9.82
N ILE A 168 -2.41 1.15 10.38
CA ILE A 168 -2.04 1.10 11.80
C ILE A 168 -2.51 2.40 12.46
N TRP A 169 -3.31 2.23 13.49
CA TRP A 169 -3.63 3.25 14.48
C TRP A 169 -3.23 2.71 15.85
N LEU A 170 -2.35 3.44 16.56
CA LEU A 170 -1.93 3.10 17.92
C LEU A 170 -2.53 4.07 18.95
N ASP A 171 -2.80 3.59 20.15
CA ASP A 171 -3.15 4.44 21.30
C ASP A 171 -1.88 4.98 21.96
N ASP A 172 -1.15 5.84 21.24
CA ASP A 172 0.04 6.55 21.70
C ASP A 172 -0.17 8.07 21.69
N GLY A 173 0.89 8.87 21.78
CA GLY A 173 0.77 10.33 21.89
C GLY A 173 0.05 10.95 20.69
N ALA A 174 0.46 10.61 19.47
CA ALA A 174 -0.17 11.09 18.25
C ALA A 174 -1.53 10.44 18.01
N GLY A 175 -1.60 9.10 18.04
CA GLY A 175 -2.84 8.40 17.72
C GLY A 175 -3.95 8.65 18.74
N GLY A 176 -3.60 8.84 20.02
CA GLY A 176 -4.53 9.27 21.07
C GLY A 176 -5.08 10.68 20.84
N ARG A 177 -4.24 11.65 20.45
CA ARG A 177 -4.70 13.01 20.11
C ARG A 177 -5.63 13.04 18.90
N VAL A 178 -5.36 12.22 17.88
CA VAL A 178 -6.27 12.08 16.74
C VAL A 178 -7.61 11.48 17.21
N ALA A 179 -7.60 10.45 18.05
CA ALA A 179 -8.82 9.86 18.58
C ALA A 179 -9.62 10.86 19.43
N ASP A 180 -8.95 11.67 20.24
CA ASP A 180 -9.56 12.75 21.02
C ASP A 180 -10.22 13.81 20.14
N ALA A 181 -9.52 14.27 19.10
CA ALA A 181 -10.04 15.27 18.17
C ALA A 181 -11.27 14.76 17.41
N VAL A 182 -11.24 13.51 16.93
CA VAL A 182 -12.39 12.89 16.24
C VAL A 182 -13.57 12.71 17.19
N ALA A 183 -13.34 12.24 18.41
CA ALA A 183 -14.39 12.11 19.42
C ALA A 183 -14.98 13.49 19.78
N ALA A 184 -14.16 14.54 19.85
CA ALA A 184 -14.62 15.90 20.06
C ALA A 184 -15.46 16.40 18.89
N ALA A 185 -15.04 16.16 17.64
CA ALA A 185 -15.79 16.50 16.44
C ALA A 185 -17.18 15.83 16.42
N ALA A 186 -17.23 14.52 16.69
CA ALA A 186 -18.49 13.78 16.76
C ALA A 186 -19.45 14.35 17.82
N ARG A 187 -18.93 14.72 19.01
CA ARG A 187 -19.72 15.38 20.06
C ARG A 187 -20.25 16.76 19.65
N ARG A 188 -19.59 17.46 18.73
CA ARG A 188 -20.08 18.72 18.14
C ARG A 188 -21.15 18.50 17.07
N GLY A 189 -21.46 17.26 16.71
CA GLY A 189 -22.42 16.91 15.65
C GLY A 189 -21.80 16.69 14.26
N VAL A 190 -20.47 16.66 14.15
CA VAL A 190 -19.77 16.35 12.89
C VAL A 190 -19.92 14.86 12.57
N ALA A 191 -20.29 14.52 11.33
CA ALA A 191 -20.42 13.13 10.91
C ALA A 191 -19.05 12.45 10.82
N CYS A 192 -18.72 11.61 11.80
CA CYS A 192 -17.40 10.98 11.89
C CYS A 192 -17.47 9.48 11.55
N ARG A 193 -16.64 9.04 10.60
CA ARG A 193 -16.49 7.62 10.21
C ARG A 193 -15.02 7.22 10.29
N VAL A 194 -14.73 6.15 11.02
CA VAL A 194 -13.38 5.61 11.16
C VAL A 194 -13.38 4.15 10.73
N MET A 195 -12.57 3.83 9.74
CA MET A 195 -12.22 2.48 9.39
C MET A 195 -10.74 2.21 9.68
N VAL A 196 -10.45 1.05 10.26
CA VAL A 196 -9.07 0.61 10.52
C VAL A 196 -8.91 -0.85 10.16
N ASP A 197 -7.70 -1.22 9.75
CA ASP A 197 -7.37 -2.62 9.53
C ASP A 197 -7.45 -3.43 10.84
N ALA A 198 -8.27 -4.49 10.83
CA ALA A 198 -8.63 -5.25 12.03
C ALA A 198 -7.42 -5.87 12.75
N LEU A 199 -6.39 -6.30 12.00
CA LEU A 199 -5.21 -6.94 12.57
C LEU A 199 -4.06 -5.94 12.81
N GLY A 200 -3.95 -4.89 12.00
CA GLY A 200 -2.90 -3.87 12.07
C GLY A 200 -3.13 -2.90 13.23
N SER A 201 -4.40 -2.65 13.53
CA SER A 201 -4.86 -1.79 14.62
C SER A 201 -5.50 -2.57 15.77
N ARG A 202 -5.24 -3.88 15.88
CA ARG A 202 -5.88 -4.77 16.87
C ARG A 202 -5.80 -4.25 18.30
N ALA A 203 -4.61 -3.81 18.73
CA ALA A 203 -4.40 -3.29 20.08
C ALA A 203 -5.22 -2.01 20.36
N PHE A 204 -5.38 -1.14 19.36
CA PHE A 204 -6.21 0.05 19.45
C PHE A 204 -7.70 -0.30 19.49
N ILE A 205 -8.13 -1.22 18.63
CA ILE A 205 -9.51 -1.72 18.55
C ILE A 205 -9.97 -2.33 19.88
N ASP A 206 -9.12 -3.12 20.53
CA ASP A 206 -9.43 -3.75 21.82
C ASP A 206 -9.29 -2.78 23.01
N GLY A 207 -8.69 -1.61 22.77
CA GLY A 207 -8.34 -0.60 23.75
C GLY A 207 -9.46 0.39 24.14
N PRO A 208 -9.19 1.29 25.10
CA PRO A 208 -10.16 2.26 25.60
C PRO A 208 -10.54 3.32 24.58
N ARG A 209 -9.61 3.75 23.71
CA ARG A 209 -9.87 4.79 22.69
C ARG A 209 -10.92 4.36 21.66
N TRP A 210 -10.93 3.08 21.26
CA TRP A 210 -11.96 2.56 20.36
C TRP A 210 -13.37 2.70 20.97
N ARG A 211 -13.50 2.39 22.27
CA ARG A 211 -14.76 2.55 23.02
C ARG A 211 -15.13 4.02 23.21
N GLN A 212 -14.14 4.88 23.43
CA GLN A 212 -14.33 6.34 23.50
C GLN A 212 -14.90 6.88 22.19
N LEU A 213 -14.36 6.48 21.04
CA LEU A 213 -14.87 6.90 19.73
C LEU A 213 -16.33 6.44 19.55
N ALA A 214 -16.62 5.17 19.86
CA ALA A 214 -17.98 4.64 19.78
C ALA A 214 -18.95 5.42 20.69
N GLY A 215 -18.56 5.67 21.95
CA GLY A 215 -19.35 6.42 22.91
C GLY A 215 -19.55 7.90 22.54
N ALA A 216 -18.67 8.47 21.70
CA ALA A 216 -18.81 9.81 21.16
C ALA A 216 -19.73 9.89 19.93
N GLY A 217 -20.25 8.75 19.43
CA GLY A 217 -21.11 8.69 18.25
C GLY A 217 -20.35 8.56 16.92
N VAL A 218 -19.06 8.20 16.94
CA VAL A 218 -18.29 7.92 15.73
C VAL A 218 -18.75 6.57 15.15
N ALA A 219 -19.04 6.52 13.86
CA ALA A 219 -19.27 5.26 13.17
C ALA A 219 -17.94 4.53 12.95
N LEU A 220 -17.84 3.31 13.46
CA LEU A 220 -16.59 2.56 13.49
C LEU A 220 -16.68 1.29 12.63
N LEU A 221 -15.65 1.05 11.83
CA LEU A 221 -15.51 -0.14 10.99
C LEU A 221 -14.14 -0.81 11.22
N ARG A 222 -14.17 -2.12 11.47
CA ARG A 222 -12.99 -2.97 11.44
C ARG A 222 -12.95 -3.61 10.06
N THR A 223 -12.04 -3.18 9.20
CA THR A 223 -11.97 -3.72 7.84
C THR A 223 -11.36 -5.11 7.88
N LEU A 224 -11.91 -6.03 7.08
CA LEU A 224 -11.41 -7.41 6.95
C LEU A 224 -11.46 -8.22 8.27
N ASP A 225 -12.41 -7.88 9.17
CA ASP A 225 -12.60 -8.50 10.51
C ASP A 225 -13.27 -9.89 10.46
N ASP A 226 -13.82 -10.27 9.31
CA ASP A 226 -14.56 -11.52 9.07
C ASP A 226 -13.68 -12.71 8.68
N VAL A 227 -12.35 -12.57 8.79
CA VAL A 227 -11.41 -13.70 8.75
C VAL A 227 -11.41 -14.35 10.14
N ASN A 228 -12.09 -15.50 10.29
CA ASN A 228 -12.42 -16.10 11.59
C ASN A 228 -11.24 -16.44 12.53
N ARG A 229 -11.46 -16.28 13.84
CA ARG A 229 -10.49 -16.53 14.93
C ARG A 229 -9.96 -17.95 15.08
N LEU A 230 -10.76 -18.98 14.79
CA LEU A 230 -10.32 -20.39 14.79
C LEU A 230 -9.57 -20.78 13.51
N GLN A 231 -9.78 -20.04 12.41
CA GLN A 231 -8.99 -20.17 11.18
C GLN A 231 -7.63 -19.44 11.29
N HIS A 232 -7.43 -18.56 12.28
CA HIS A 232 -6.15 -17.87 12.50
C HIS A 232 -5.01 -18.76 12.97
N MET A 233 -5.28 -19.92 13.58
CA MET A 233 -4.21 -20.84 13.99
C MET A 233 -3.87 -21.88 12.92
N ALA A 234 -4.73 -22.07 11.90
CA ALA A 234 -4.50 -23.16 10.94
C ALA A 234 -5.05 -23.01 9.51
N PHE A 235 -6.03 -22.15 9.16
CA PHE A 235 -6.79 -22.33 7.89
C PHE A 235 -7.37 -21.10 7.14
N SER A 236 -6.74 -19.91 7.13
CA SER A 236 -6.99 -18.88 6.10
C SER A 236 -5.92 -17.77 6.17
N ARG A 237 -5.41 -17.29 5.03
CA ARG A 237 -4.32 -16.31 5.02
C ARG A 237 -4.66 -14.99 5.71
N MET A 238 -3.65 -14.50 6.41
CA MET A 238 -3.46 -13.13 6.91
C MET A 238 -3.04 -12.12 5.80
N ASP A 239 -3.47 -12.28 4.55
CA ASP A 239 -2.81 -11.60 3.42
C ASP A 239 -3.44 -10.31 2.93
N LEU A 240 -4.75 -10.19 3.02
CA LEU A 240 -5.43 -8.96 2.64
C LEU A 240 -5.33 -7.98 3.80
N ARG A 241 -4.80 -6.80 3.51
CA ARG A 241 -4.71 -5.70 4.46
C ARG A 241 -5.35 -4.48 3.84
N ASP A 242 -6.09 -3.72 4.64
CA ASP A 242 -6.40 -2.35 4.23
C ASP A 242 -5.20 -1.48 4.58
N HIS A 243 -4.30 -1.33 3.61
CA HIS A 243 -3.06 -0.59 3.80
C HIS A 243 -3.23 0.91 3.51
N ARG A 244 -4.46 1.36 3.19
CA ARG A 244 -4.76 2.73 2.87
C ARG A 244 -4.61 3.66 4.07
N LYS A 245 -4.22 4.90 3.77
CA LYS A 245 -4.03 6.00 4.70
C LYS A 245 -4.71 7.21 4.07
N ILE A 246 -5.96 7.40 4.42
CA ILE A 246 -6.84 8.42 3.86
C ILE A 246 -7.53 9.12 5.03
N VAL A 247 -7.42 10.44 5.11
CA VAL A 247 -8.32 11.24 5.94
C VAL A 247 -9.02 12.25 5.06
N VAL A 248 -10.33 12.39 5.16
CA VAL A 248 -11.10 13.41 4.45
C VAL A 248 -11.89 14.22 5.46
N ILE A 249 -11.75 15.53 5.41
CA ILE A 249 -12.36 16.49 6.35
C ILE A 249 -13.21 17.47 5.55
N ASP A 250 -14.49 17.52 5.90
CA ASP A 250 -15.54 18.31 5.25
C ASP A 250 -15.59 18.13 3.73
N ASN A 251 -14.97 17.06 3.24
CA ASN A 251 -14.68 16.80 1.83
C ASN A 251 -14.13 18.06 1.10
N ARG A 252 -13.32 18.84 1.82
CA ARG A 252 -12.55 20.02 1.40
C ARG A 252 -11.05 19.83 1.56
N ILE A 253 -10.65 19.07 2.59
CA ILE A 253 -9.26 18.72 2.87
C ILE A 253 -9.16 17.21 2.83
N ALA A 254 -8.09 16.69 2.23
CA ALA A 254 -7.74 15.28 2.33
C ALA A 254 -6.28 15.09 2.70
N TYR A 255 -5.98 14.00 3.38
CA TYR A 255 -4.64 13.55 3.71
C TYR A 255 -4.40 12.19 3.07
N CYS A 256 -3.21 12.01 2.50
CA CYS A 256 -2.75 10.72 2.01
C CYS A 256 -1.22 10.62 2.08
N GLY A 257 -0.71 9.40 2.10
CA GLY A 257 0.73 9.16 2.13
C GLY A 257 1.08 7.82 2.79
N SER A 258 2.24 7.80 3.44
CA SER A 258 2.83 6.59 4.01
C SER A 258 2.69 6.51 5.54
N GLN A 259 2.41 7.65 6.19
CA GLN A 259 2.33 7.77 7.65
C GLN A 259 1.13 7.05 8.25
N ASN A 260 1.39 6.18 9.22
CA ASN A 260 0.37 5.59 10.08
C ASN A 260 -0.10 6.58 11.17
N CYS A 261 -1.22 6.27 11.82
CA CYS A 261 -1.71 7.07 12.96
C CYS A 261 -1.02 6.61 14.25
N ALA A 262 0.24 7.03 14.41
CA ALA A 262 1.11 6.65 15.52
C ALA A 262 2.20 7.71 15.73
N ASP A 263 2.83 7.68 16.91
CA ASP A 263 4.06 8.41 17.19
C ASP A 263 5.18 7.93 16.26
N ALA A 264 6.00 8.85 15.76
CA ALA A 264 7.15 8.53 14.94
C ALA A 264 8.18 7.69 15.71
N GLU A 265 8.25 7.84 17.02
CA GLU A 265 9.07 7.02 17.91
C GLU A 265 8.66 5.56 17.92
N PHE A 266 7.44 5.23 17.45
CA PHE A 266 6.94 3.89 17.21
C PHE A 266 7.37 2.86 18.27
N ARG A 267 7.10 3.19 19.55
CA ARG A 267 7.65 2.50 20.72
C ARG A 267 7.28 1.02 20.83
N VAL A 268 6.29 0.57 20.06
CA VAL A 268 5.92 -0.85 19.93
C VAL A 268 6.98 -1.68 19.19
N LYS A 269 7.87 -1.05 18.42
CA LYS A 269 9.04 -1.69 17.78
C LYS A 269 10.31 -0.82 17.95
N PRO A 270 10.82 -0.66 19.17
CA PRO A 270 11.87 0.31 19.49
C PRO A 270 13.20 0.00 18.80
N ALA A 271 13.47 -1.27 18.45
CA ALA A 271 14.69 -1.67 17.74
C ALA A 271 14.83 -1.09 16.33
N TYR A 272 13.70 -0.70 15.71
CA TYR A 272 13.63 -0.16 14.34
C TYR A 272 13.15 1.29 14.31
N ALA A 273 12.76 1.82 15.47
CA ALA A 273 12.33 3.20 15.61
C ALA A 273 13.49 4.19 15.37
N PRO A 274 13.16 5.45 15.05
CA PRO A 274 11.84 5.95 14.66
C PRO A 274 11.35 5.43 13.29
N TRP A 275 10.06 5.58 13.02
CA TRP A 275 9.43 5.42 11.70
C TRP A 275 9.34 6.78 11.02
N ILE A 276 9.98 6.89 9.86
CA ILE A 276 10.09 8.12 9.09
C ILE A 276 9.17 8.01 7.88
N ASP A 277 8.15 8.84 7.82
CA ASP A 277 7.07 8.75 6.84
C ASP A 277 6.80 10.10 6.16
N LEU A 278 5.91 10.09 5.17
CA LEU A 278 5.38 11.26 4.48
C LEU A 278 3.87 11.33 4.62
N LEU A 279 3.35 12.54 4.82
CA LEU A 279 1.92 12.83 4.77
C LEU A 279 1.70 14.09 3.93
N LEU A 280 0.86 13.97 2.90
CA LEU A 280 0.44 15.09 2.08
C LEU A 280 -0.89 15.62 2.60
N ARG A 281 -1.04 16.94 2.67
CA ARG A 281 -2.31 17.64 2.85
C ARG A 281 -2.75 18.20 1.51
N CYS A 282 -3.94 17.85 1.08
CA CYS A 282 -4.51 18.17 -0.22
C CYS A 282 -5.78 19.01 -0.04
N GLU A 283 -5.90 20.08 -0.82
CA GLU A 283 -7.13 20.84 -1.00
C GLU A 283 -7.45 20.92 -2.49
N GLY A 284 -8.74 20.97 -2.81
CA GLY A 284 -9.23 21.15 -4.18
C GLY A 284 -9.87 19.89 -4.77
N PRO A 285 -10.08 19.83 -6.10
CA PRO A 285 -10.93 18.80 -6.70
C PRO A 285 -10.48 17.35 -6.45
N VAL A 286 -9.17 17.10 -6.25
CA VAL A 286 -8.62 15.77 -5.95
C VAL A 286 -9.12 15.19 -4.62
N VAL A 287 -9.60 16.03 -3.70
CA VAL A 287 -10.20 15.60 -2.43
C VAL A 287 -11.40 14.69 -2.65
N ARG A 288 -12.20 14.97 -3.70
CA ARG A 288 -13.36 14.14 -4.06
C ARG A 288 -12.92 12.73 -4.47
N GLN A 289 -11.82 12.60 -5.20
CA GLN A 289 -11.26 11.28 -5.56
C GLN A 289 -10.83 10.50 -4.33
N LEU A 290 -10.15 11.15 -3.38
CA LEU A 290 -9.76 10.51 -2.12
C LEU A 290 -10.97 10.12 -1.25
N GLN A 291 -12.03 10.94 -1.25
CA GLN A 291 -13.33 10.59 -0.65
C GLN A 291 -13.92 9.34 -1.32
N TYR A 292 -13.94 9.26 -2.66
CA TYR A 292 -14.42 8.06 -3.34
C TYR A 292 -13.62 6.81 -2.97
N LEU A 293 -12.29 6.92 -2.82
CA LEU A 293 -11.45 5.80 -2.37
C LEU A 293 -11.75 5.39 -0.92
N PHE A 294 -12.09 6.32 -0.02
CA PHE A 294 -12.58 5.97 1.31
C PHE A 294 -13.91 5.20 1.21
N LEU A 295 -14.86 5.72 0.43
CA LEU A 295 -16.19 5.12 0.30
C LEU A 295 -16.18 3.76 -0.38
N SER A 296 -15.22 3.51 -1.29
CA SER A 296 -15.01 2.20 -1.92
C SER A 296 -14.68 1.11 -0.90
N GLY A 297 -14.09 1.48 0.25
CA GLY A 297 -13.90 0.58 1.40
C GLY A 297 -15.09 0.52 2.35
N TRP A 298 -15.72 1.68 2.61
CA TRP A 298 -16.75 1.81 3.63
C TRP A 298 -18.07 1.12 3.28
N ILE A 299 -18.61 1.45 2.11
CA ILE A 299 -19.97 1.05 1.71
C ILE A 299 -20.12 -0.46 1.57
N PRO A 300 -19.17 -1.20 0.97
CA PRO A 300 -19.29 -2.65 0.85
C PRO A 300 -19.34 -3.36 2.20
N GLU A 301 -18.65 -2.86 3.21
CA GLU A 301 -18.60 -3.50 4.53
C GLU A 301 -19.81 -3.12 5.40
N THR A 302 -20.30 -1.88 5.28
CA THR A 302 -21.41 -1.36 6.11
C THR A 302 -22.79 -1.52 5.47
N GLY A 303 -22.87 -1.61 4.14
CA GLY A 303 -24.13 -1.58 3.40
C GLY A 303 -24.78 -0.19 3.33
N GLU A 304 -24.10 0.87 3.77
CA GLU A 304 -24.62 2.24 3.68
C GLU A 304 -24.76 2.67 2.20
N THR A 305 -25.98 2.91 1.75
CA THR A 305 -26.27 3.29 0.35
C THR A 305 -26.53 4.78 0.15
N ALA A 306 -26.77 5.54 1.23
CA ALA A 306 -27.23 6.92 1.17
C ALA A 306 -26.07 7.90 0.92
N MET A 307 -25.73 8.13 -0.35
CA MET A 307 -24.75 9.12 -0.83
C MET A 307 -25.03 10.57 -0.36
N GLU A 308 -26.26 10.85 0.07
CA GLU A 308 -26.73 12.16 0.53
C GLU A 308 -25.97 12.68 1.77
N GLY A 309 -25.40 11.79 2.59
CA GLY A 309 -24.52 12.16 3.71
C GLY A 309 -23.04 12.29 3.34
N TYR A 310 -22.67 12.03 2.08
CA TYR A 310 -21.29 11.88 1.62
C TYR A 310 -20.84 12.92 0.60
N ALA A 311 -21.79 13.56 -0.10
CA ALA A 311 -21.52 14.67 -1.00
C ALA A 311 -21.34 15.96 -0.18
N ALA A 312 -20.16 16.60 -0.23
CA ALA A 312 -20.05 17.92 0.42
C ALA A 312 -21.03 18.90 -0.21
N ARG A 313 -21.56 19.76 0.65
CA ARG A 313 -22.38 20.90 0.28
C ARG A 313 -21.46 21.95 -0.35
N GLY A 314 -21.36 21.94 -1.69
CA GLY A 314 -20.66 22.97 -2.47
C GLY A 314 -19.57 22.44 -3.40
N ALA A 315 -19.21 23.29 -4.36
CA ALA A 315 -18.11 23.04 -5.29
C ALA A 315 -16.77 22.97 -4.53
N ALA A 316 -15.86 22.12 -5.00
CA ALA A 316 -14.51 22.09 -4.46
C ALA A 316 -13.82 23.45 -4.71
N ALA A 317 -13.08 23.95 -3.73
CA ALA A 317 -12.20 25.09 -3.95
C ALA A 317 -11.25 24.78 -5.12
N THR A 318 -10.99 25.76 -5.98
CA THR A 318 -10.03 25.61 -7.07
C THR A 318 -8.99 26.71 -6.90
N PHE A 319 -7.71 26.34 -6.96
CA PHE A 319 -6.60 27.25 -6.75
C PHE A 319 -5.96 27.62 -8.09
N ASP A 320 -5.76 28.92 -8.33
CA ASP A 320 -5.00 29.39 -9.49
C ASP A 320 -3.57 28.83 -9.44
N ARG A 321 -3.07 28.42 -10.61
CA ARG A 321 -1.79 27.68 -10.77
C ARG A 321 -1.67 26.45 -9.86
N GLY A 322 -2.79 25.84 -9.47
CA GLY A 322 -2.79 24.65 -8.62
C GLY A 322 -2.26 23.41 -9.33
N SER A 323 -1.76 22.47 -8.53
CA SER A 323 -1.17 21.20 -8.94
C SER A 323 -2.14 20.37 -9.79
N ARG A 324 -1.59 19.66 -10.77
CA ARG A 324 -2.31 18.60 -11.49
C ARG A 324 -2.10 17.28 -10.75
N ALA A 325 -3.17 16.61 -10.37
CA ALA A 325 -3.08 15.38 -9.61
C ALA A 325 -4.22 14.40 -9.90
N MET A 326 -3.95 13.12 -9.66
CA MET A 326 -4.94 12.06 -9.75
C MET A 326 -4.70 11.05 -8.63
N ALA A 327 -5.72 10.79 -7.82
CA ALA A 327 -5.66 9.71 -6.85
C ALA A 327 -6.03 8.39 -7.54
N PHE A 328 -5.41 7.28 -7.11
CA PHE A 328 -5.84 5.96 -7.53
C PHE A 328 -5.65 4.92 -6.42
N GLU A 329 -6.50 3.89 -6.45
CA GLU A 329 -6.36 2.73 -5.57
C GLU A 329 -5.77 1.56 -6.34
N THR A 330 -5.01 0.71 -5.64
CA THR A 330 -4.61 -0.60 -6.15
C THR A 330 -4.99 -1.66 -5.14
N GLY A 331 -5.15 -2.88 -5.64
CA GLY A 331 -5.46 -4.03 -4.81
C GLY A 331 -6.21 -5.09 -5.58
N PRO A 332 -6.80 -6.06 -4.89
CA PRO A 332 -7.22 -7.31 -5.49
C PRO A 332 -8.52 -7.21 -6.31
N ILE A 333 -9.20 -6.06 -6.21
CA ILE A 333 -10.37 -5.73 -7.03
C ILE A 333 -10.02 -4.87 -8.25
N THR A 334 -8.78 -4.37 -8.33
CA THR A 334 -8.27 -3.63 -9.50
C THR A 334 -7.74 -4.58 -10.56
N ARG A 335 -7.38 -4.02 -11.73
CA ARG A 335 -6.70 -4.79 -12.77
C ARG A 335 -5.46 -5.46 -12.17
N HIS A 336 -5.24 -6.72 -12.52
CA HIS A 336 -4.04 -7.44 -12.10
C HIS A 336 -2.78 -6.64 -12.51
N ASN A 337 -1.80 -6.56 -11.60
CA ASN A 337 -0.55 -5.82 -11.75
C ASN A 337 -0.67 -4.30 -11.87
N ALA A 338 -1.83 -3.69 -11.61
CA ALA A 338 -2.01 -2.23 -11.74
C ALA A 338 -0.92 -1.40 -11.02
N MET A 339 -0.50 -1.80 -9.81
CA MET A 339 0.56 -1.08 -9.09
C MET A 339 1.96 -1.30 -9.71
N ALA A 340 2.25 -2.53 -10.16
CA ALA A 340 3.52 -2.84 -10.81
C ALA A 340 3.64 -2.09 -12.14
N ASP A 341 2.58 -2.10 -12.95
CA ASP A 341 2.48 -1.33 -14.20
C ASP A 341 2.75 0.15 -13.94
N MET A 342 2.19 0.72 -12.87
CA MET A 342 2.38 2.12 -12.52
C MET A 342 3.83 2.45 -12.14
N PHE A 343 4.46 1.62 -11.31
CA PHE A 343 5.88 1.78 -10.97
C PHE A 343 6.75 1.69 -12.23
N VAL A 344 6.55 0.66 -13.05
CA VAL A 344 7.28 0.45 -14.30
C VAL A 344 7.12 1.65 -15.25
N ALA A 345 5.89 2.14 -15.43
CA ALA A 345 5.61 3.29 -16.27
C ALA A 345 6.33 4.56 -15.77
N CYS A 346 6.29 4.84 -14.47
CA CYS A 346 7.01 5.97 -13.88
C CYS A 346 8.53 5.85 -14.08
N ILE A 347 9.10 4.65 -13.89
CA ILE A 347 10.54 4.41 -14.06
C ILE A 347 10.96 4.58 -15.54
N TYR A 348 10.12 4.17 -16.49
CA TYR A 348 10.38 4.37 -17.91
C TYR A 348 10.19 5.81 -18.38
N ALA A 349 9.27 6.56 -17.75
CA ALA A 349 9.03 7.96 -18.07
C ALA A 349 10.18 8.89 -17.66
N ALA A 350 10.96 8.53 -16.63
CA ALA A 350 12.11 9.30 -16.20
C ALA A 350 13.18 9.43 -17.30
N ARG A 351 13.66 10.67 -17.52
CA ARG A 351 14.62 11.04 -18.58
C ARG A 351 15.94 11.60 -18.06
N ARG A 352 15.96 12.24 -16.89
CA ARG A 352 17.13 12.93 -16.30
C ARG A 352 17.47 12.37 -14.93
N GLU A 353 16.50 12.33 -14.00
CA GLU A 353 16.70 11.81 -12.65
C GLU A 353 15.52 10.97 -12.18
N LEU A 354 15.79 9.96 -11.36
CA LEU A 354 14.81 9.12 -10.69
C LEU A 354 15.26 8.88 -9.25
N VAL A 355 14.42 9.24 -8.27
CA VAL A 355 14.71 8.99 -6.87
C VAL A 355 13.53 8.30 -6.19
N ILE A 356 13.82 7.17 -5.54
CA ILE A 356 12.86 6.33 -4.85
C ILE A 356 13.24 6.21 -3.38
N SER A 357 12.27 6.37 -2.49
CA SER A 357 12.37 5.97 -1.09
C SER A 357 11.31 4.91 -0.82
N THR A 358 11.73 3.77 -0.27
CA THR A 358 10.82 2.66 0.05
C THR A 358 11.35 1.83 1.21
N PRO A 359 10.51 1.46 2.21
CA PRO A 359 10.92 0.58 3.30
C PRO A 359 11.13 -0.86 2.87
N TYR A 360 10.28 -1.35 1.96
CA TYR A 360 10.20 -2.75 1.60
C TYR A 360 10.42 -2.88 0.10
N PHE A 361 11.49 -3.58 -0.26
CA PHE A 361 11.92 -3.78 -1.64
C PHE A 361 12.09 -5.26 -1.93
N VAL A 362 10.99 -5.85 -2.40
CA VAL A 362 10.87 -7.20 -2.95
C VAL A 362 10.19 -7.05 -4.32
N PRO A 363 10.88 -6.41 -5.29
CA PRO A 363 10.29 -6.12 -6.59
C PRO A 363 9.95 -7.42 -7.32
N ASP A 364 8.98 -7.35 -8.21
CA ASP A 364 8.87 -8.36 -9.25
C ASP A 364 9.97 -8.13 -10.32
N GLU A 365 10.07 -9.05 -11.25
CA GLU A 365 11.06 -8.95 -12.33
C GLU A 365 10.83 -7.68 -13.17
N SER A 366 9.58 -7.26 -13.39
CA SER A 366 9.27 -6.10 -14.23
C SER A 366 9.83 -4.79 -13.64
N ILE A 367 9.65 -4.57 -12.34
CA ILE A 367 10.18 -3.40 -11.62
C ILE A 367 11.70 -3.45 -11.54
N LEU A 368 12.29 -4.60 -11.19
CA LEU A 368 13.75 -4.74 -11.11
C LEU A 368 14.41 -4.43 -12.47
N ARG A 369 13.86 -4.97 -13.57
CA ARG A 369 14.38 -4.70 -14.91
C ARG A 369 14.19 -3.26 -15.35
N ALA A 370 13.06 -2.63 -15.02
CA ALA A 370 12.84 -1.21 -15.30
C ALA A 370 13.88 -0.32 -14.58
N LEU A 371 14.13 -0.60 -13.30
CA LEU A 371 15.17 0.10 -12.52
C LEU A 371 16.55 -0.10 -13.13
N CYS A 372 16.89 -1.33 -13.50
CA CYS A 372 18.18 -1.61 -14.13
C CYS A 372 18.35 -0.97 -15.52
N ALA A 373 17.25 -0.70 -16.22
CA ALA A 373 17.25 -0.03 -17.51
C ALA A 373 17.43 1.49 -17.38
N ALA A 374 17.00 2.12 -16.29
CA ALA A 374 17.02 3.58 -16.16
C ALA A 374 18.44 4.19 -16.26
N PRO A 375 19.46 3.74 -15.50
CA PRO A 375 20.81 4.28 -15.66
C PRO A 375 21.43 3.96 -17.03
N ARG A 376 21.06 2.84 -17.65
CA ARG A 376 21.51 2.48 -19.02
C ARG A 376 20.97 3.43 -20.08
N ARG A 377 19.85 4.10 -19.82
CA ARG A 377 19.32 5.21 -20.64
C ARG A 377 19.93 6.57 -20.28
N GLY A 378 20.87 6.63 -19.33
CA GLY A 378 21.49 7.86 -18.86
C GLY A 378 20.75 8.57 -17.72
N VAL A 379 19.73 7.94 -17.12
CA VAL A 379 18.95 8.53 -16.01
C VAL A 379 19.69 8.38 -14.69
N ALA A 380 19.97 9.49 -14.00
CA ALA A 380 20.56 9.47 -12.66
C ALA A 380 19.58 8.84 -11.65
N THR A 381 19.83 7.59 -11.27
CA THR A 381 18.88 6.78 -10.50
C THR A 381 19.41 6.52 -9.08
N GLN A 382 18.65 6.93 -8.07
CA GLN A 382 18.94 6.73 -6.66
C GLN A 382 17.79 6.00 -5.97
N VAL A 383 18.12 5.00 -5.14
CA VAL A 383 17.13 4.30 -4.31
C VAL A 383 17.61 4.31 -2.86
N ILE A 384 16.72 4.75 -1.97
CA ILE A 384 16.99 4.88 -0.54
C ILE A 384 16.19 3.80 0.20
N PHE A 385 16.92 2.93 0.88
CA PHE A 385 16.39 1.87 1.72
C PHE A 385 16.68 2.15 3.20
N PRO A 386 15.90 1.63 4.15
CA PRO A 386 16.30 1.64 5.55
C PRO A 386 17.49 0.69 5.76
N ALA A 387 18.49 1.12 6.52
CA ALA A 387 19.61 0.25 6.91
C ALA A 387 19.11 -0.94 7.74
N ARG A 388 18.11 -0.70 8.60
CA ARG A 388 17.47 -1.69 9.47
C ARG A 388 16.00 -1.86 9.07
N ASN A 389 15.63 -3.08 8.69
CA ASN A 389 14.27 -3.43 8.31
C ASN A 389 13.60 -4.21 9.44
N ASP A 390 12.34 -3.92 9.75
CA ASP A 390 11.58 -4.63 10.79
C ASP A 390 11.09 -6.02 10.36
N SER A 391 11.30 -6.36 9.08
CA SER A 391 11.19 -7.70 8.54
C SER A 391 12.55 -8.19 8.05
N TRP A 392 13.11 -9.19 8.74
CA TRP A 392 14.39 -9.79 8.36
C TRP A 392 14.34 -10.39 6.96
N LEU A 393 13.24 -11.09 6.62
CA LEU A 393 13.06 -11.70 5.29
C LEU A 393 13.10 -10.63 4.19
N VAL A 394 12.35 -9.54 4.36
CA VAL A 394 12.36 -8.44 3.38
C VAL A 394 13.74 -7.79 3.29
N GLY A 395 14.42 -7.60 4.43
CA GLY A 395 15.78 -7.07 4.46
C GLY A 395 16.81 -7.93 3.71
N GLN A 396 16.67 -9.26 3.75
CA GLN A 396 17.56 -10.18 3.01
C GLN A 396 17.20 -10.25 1.52
N THR A 397 15.91 -10.31 1.18
CA THR A 397 15.46 -10.28 -0.22
C THR A 397 15.82 -8.97 -0.91
N SER A 398 15.68 -7.83 -0.23
CA SER A 398 16.13 -6.54 -0.77
C SER A 398 17.61 -6.57 -1.10
N ARG A 399 18.45 -7.05 -0.18
CA ARG A 399 19.91 -7.14 -0.36
C ARG A 399 20.33 -8.10 -1.45
N SER A 400 19.54 -9.15 -1.75
CA SER A 400 19.85 -10.05 -2.87
C SER A 400 19.85 -9.32 -4.23
N THR A 401 19.12 -8.20 -4.35
CA THR A 401 19.03 -7.40 -5.59
C THR A 401 20.12 -6.33 -5.71
N TYR A 402 20.91 -6.07 -4.66
CA TYR A 402 21.84 -4.94 -4.64
C TYR A 402 22.94 -5.07 -5.70
N ALA A 403 23.42 -6.29 -5.96
CA ALA A 403 24.42 -6.53 -6.99
C ALA A 403 23.92 -6.11 -8.38
N ASP A 404 22.67 -6.46 -8.72
CA ASP A 404 22.07 -6.13 -10.02
C ASP A 404 21.86 -4.62 -10.15
N LEU A 405 21.32 -3.97 -9.11
CA LEU A 405 21.12 -2.52 -9.07
C LEU A 405 22.44 -1.76 -9.21
N LEU A 406 23.45 -2.10 -8.41
CA LEU A 406 24.73 -1.41 -8.43
C LEU A 406 25.49 -1.64 -9.74
N GLN A 407 25.45 -2.86 -10.29
CA GLN A 407 26.14 -3.20 -11.54
C GLN A 407 25.56 -2.46 -12.75
N CYS A 408 24.26 -2.14 -12.75
CA CYS A 408 23.64 -1.40 -13.84
C CYS A 408 23.72 0.13 -13.66
N GLY A 409 24.24 0.62 -12.54
CA GLY A 409 24.46 2.06 -12.29
C GLY A 409 23.41 2.73 -11.38
N VAL A 410 22.53 1.97 -10.74
CA VAL A 410 21.65 2.50 -9.69
C VAL A 410 22.48 2.80 -8.44
N GLN A 411 22.32 3.99 -7.88
CA GLN A 411 22.94 4.39 -6.62
C GLN A 411 22.05 3.93 -5.46
N VAL A 412 22.54 3.00 -4.66
CA VAL A 412 21.82 2.46 -3.49
C VAL A 412 22.34 3.14 -2.23
N HIS A 413 21.41 3.64 -1.42
CA HIS A 413 21.70 4.31 -0.15
C HIS A 413 20.93 3.65 1.01
N GLU A 414 21.60 3.43 2.14
CA GLU A 414 20.99 2.90 3.36
C GLU A 414 20.83 4.02 4.41
N TYR A 415 19.59 4.33 4.79
CA TYR A 415 19.24 5.33 5.79
C TYR A 415 19.39 4.78 7.21
N PRO A 416 20.23 5.38 8.09
CA PRO A 416 20.61 4.76 9.37
C PRO A 416 19.72 5.14 10.56
N LEU A 417 19.02 6.28 10.49
CA LEU A 417 18.40 6.91 11.65
C LEU A 417 17.05 6.30 12.07
N GLY A 418 16.63 5.18 11.47
CA GLY A 418 15.38 4.50 11.79
C GLY A 418 14.86 3.71 10.59
N LEU A 419 13.60 3.28 10.66
CA LEU A 419 12.90 2.70 9.53
C LEU A 419 12.38 3.83 8.63
N LEU A 420 13.09 4.08 7.52
CA LEU A 420 12.60 4.92 6.44
C LEU A 420 11.39 4.25 5.78
N HIS A 421 10.21 4.60 6.27
CA HIS A 421 8.92 4.06 5.85
C HIS A 421 8.22 4.93 4.79
N ALA A 422 8.80 6.07 4.43
CA ALA A 422 8.39 6.89 3.29
C ALA A 422 8.29 6.06 2.00
N LYS A 423 7.18 6.21 1.27
CA LYS A 423 6.92 5.57 -0.03
C LYS A 423 6.72 6.66 -1.06
N SER A 424 7.81 7.00 -1.73
CA SER A 424 7.83 8.09 -2.71
C SER A 424 8.71 7.73 -3.89
N LEU A 425 8.25 8.12 -5.06
CA LEU A 425 9.01 8.10 -6.31
C LEU A 425 8.89 9.48 -6.93
N THR A 426 10.01 10.09 -7.27
CA THR A 426 10.05 11.39 -7.96
C THR A 426 10.98 11.30 -9.14
N PHE A 427 10.64 11.93 -10.26
CA PHE A 427 11.54 12.00 -11.41
C PHE A 427 11.46 13.34 -12.12
N ASP A 428 12.59 13.69 -12.75
CA ASP A 428 12.80 14.86 -13.58
C ASP A 428 12.43 16.22 -12.96
N GLY A 429 12.21 16.29 -11.65
CA GLY A 429 11.72 17.49 -10.97
C GLY A 429 10.28 17.87 -11.35
N GLU A 430 9.54 16.98 -12.01
CA GLU A 430 8.24 17.29 -12.64
C GLU A 430 7.10 16.44 -12.10
N VAL A 431 7.36 15.18 -11.76
CA VAL A 431 6.33 14.23 -11.34
C VAL A 431 6.71 13.53 -10.05
N ALA A 432 5.72 13.32 -9.19
CA ALA A 432 5.82 12.51 -7.99
C ALA A 432 4.68 11.48 -7.92
N LEU A 433 5.02 10.30 -7.41
CA LEU A 433 4.09 9.29 -6.96
C LEU A 433 4.30 9.08 -5.46
N VAL A 434 3.28 9.38 -4.67
CA VAL A 434 3.30 9.25 -3.20
C VAL A 434 2.06 8.49 -2.75
N GLY A 435 2.21 7.56 -1.82
CA GLY A 435 1.07 6.77 -1.37
C GLY A 435 1.42 5.77 -0.28
N SER A 436 0.57 4.76 -0.17
CA SER A 436 0.73 3.67 0.79
C SER A 436 1.42 2.43 0.23
N ALA A 437 1.56 2.31 -1.10
CA ALA A 437 2.09 1.12 -1.75
C ALA A 437 3.60 0.95 -1.56
N ASN A 438 4.01 -0.24 -1.11
CA ASN A 438 5.39 -0.69 -1.14
C ASN A 438 5.78 -1.30 -2.49
N ILE A 439 7.08 -1.50 -2.70
CA ILE A 439 7.61 -2.30 -3.80
C ILE A 439 7.80 -3.74 -3.29
N ASP A 440 6.70 -4.38 -2.87
CA ASP A 440 6.69 -5.78 -2.43
C ASP A 440 5.46 -6.53 -2.95
N ARG A 441 5.54 -7.85 -3.00
CA ARG A 441 4.49 -8.71 -3.58
C ARG A 441 3.10 -8.48 -2.95
N ARG A 442 3.04 -8.16 -1.66
CA ARG A 442 1.76 -7.93 -0.96
C ARG A 442 1.13 -6.62 -1.40
N SER A 443 1.87 -5.52 -1.43
CA SER A 443 1.37 -4.24 -1.93
C SER A 443 1.06 -4.27 -3.43
N LEU A 444 1.79 -5.06 -4.21
CA LEU A 444 1.57 -5.17 -5.66
C LEU A 444 0.33 -5.99 -6.03
N GLU A 445 -0.03 -7.01 -5.25
CA GLU A 445 -1.08 -7.97 -5.63
C GLU A 445 -2.27 -8.06 -4.66
N LEU A 446 -2.08 -7.78 -3.36
CA LEU A 446 -3.01 -8.21 -2.31
C LEU A 446 -3.58 -7.06 -1.48
N ASN A 447 -2.77 -6.12 -1.03
CA ASN A 447 -3.23 -5.05 -0.15
C ASN A 447 -4.12 -4.05 -0.91
N PHE A 448 -5.09 -3.48 -0.21
CA PHE A 448 -5.71 -2.24 -0.68
C PHE A 448 -4.75 -1.09 -0.39
N GLU A 449 -4.39 -0.34 -1.42
CA GLU A 449 -3.44 0.77 -1.36
C GLU A 449 -4.06 2.01 -2.00
N ASN A 450 -3.68 3.21 -1.53
CA ASN A 450 -4.03 4.47 -2.17
C ASN A 450 -2.77 5.25 -2.51
N ASN A 451 -2.78 5.86 -3.70
CA ASN A 451 -1.65 6.59 -4.23
C ASN A 451 -2.12 7.88 -4.90
N LEU A 452 -1.24 8.86 -4.96
CA LEU A 452 -1.45 10.15 -5.59
C LEU A 452 -0.34 10.39 -6.60
N LEU A 453 -0.73 10.47 -7.88
CA LEU A 453 0.15 10.89 -8.96
C LEU A 453 0.04 12.41 -9.10
N ILE A 454 1.17 13.11 -9.05
CA ILE A 454 1.25 14.56 -8.98
C ILE A 454 2.17 15.06 -10.09
N ALA A 455 1.70 16.01 -10.88
CA ALA A 455 2.50 16.75 -11.85
C ALA A 455 2.54 18.23 -11.45
N ASP A 456 3.56 18.58 -10.67
CA ASP A 456 3.79 19.93 -10.16
C ASP A 456 5.25 20.08 -9.69
N PRO A 457 6.08 20.86 -10.42
CA PRO A 457 7.47 21.08 -10.03
C PRO A 457 7.67 21.67 -8.63
N ALA A 458 6.73 22.48 -8.12
CA ALA A 458 6.85 23.06 -6.79
C ALA A 458 6.68 21.98 -5.70
N VAL A 459 5.65 21.15 -5.83
CA VAL A 459 5.42 20.02 -4.90
C VAL A 459 6.55 19.00 -4.98
N VAL A 460 6.99 18.67 -6.21
CA VAL A 460 8.12 17.76 -6.45
C VAL A 460 9.40 18.33 -5.86
N GLY A 461 9.64 19.64 -5.98
CA GLY A 461 10.79 20.31 -5.37
C GLY A 461 10.87 20.10 -3.86
N VAL A 462 9.73 20.23 -3.15
CA VAL A 462 9.65 19.99 -1.70
C VAL A 462 9.89 18.51 -1.36
N LEU A 463 9.31 17.58 -2.13
CA LEU A 463 9.56 16.14 -1.96
C LEU A 463 11.03 15.77 -2.21
N ARG A 464 11.65 16.33 -3.26
CA ARG A 464 13.08 16.16 -3.56
C ARG A 464 13.95 16.73 -2.45
N GLN A 465 13.57 17.87 -1.86
CA GLN A 465 14.28 18.42 -0.71
C GLN A 465 14.21 17.46 0.49
N ARG A 466 13.05 16.84 0.75
CA ARG A 466 12.92 15.82 1.80
C ARG A 466 13.81 14.60 1.51
N GLN A 467 13.80 14.09 0.29
CA GLN A 467 14.68 12.97 -0.11
C GLN A 467 16.17 13.33 -0.02
N ARG A 468 16.55 14.58 -0.32
CA ARG A 468 17.92 15.07 -0.14
C ARG A 468 18.33 15.04 1.33
N LYS A 469 17.45 15.40 2.28
CA LYS A 469 17.73 15.24 3.71
C LYS A 469 18.01 13.77 4.07
N TYR A 470 17.26 12.83 3.50
CA TYR A 470 17.55 11.40 3.70
C TYR A 470 18.94 11.02 3.16
N LEU A 471 19.29 11.48 1.97
CA LEU A 471 20.59 11.21 1.35
C LEU A 471 21.77 11.84 2.11
N GLN A 472 21.58 12.99 2.77
CA GLN A 472 22.62 13.66 3.56
C GLN A 472 23.14 12.82 4.72
N VAL A 473 22.29 11.96 5.29
CA VAL A 473 22.64 11.07 6.41
C VAL A 473 22.77 9.60 5.99
N ALA A 474 22.35 9.24 4.78
CA ALA A 474 22.39 7.87 4.30
C ALA A 474 23.80 7.44 3.88
N THR A 475 24.11 6.17 4.13
CA THR A 475 25.38 5.57 3.72
C THR A 475 25.25 5.03 2.29
N PRO A 476 26.10 5.44 1.34
CA PRO A 476 26.10 4.84 0.01
C PRO A 476 26.63 3.39 0.09
N VAL A 477 25.97 2.48 -0.63
CA VAL A 477 26.42 1.09 -0.77
C VAL A 477 27.22 0.97 -2.07
N SER A 478 28.44 0.44 -1.99
CA SER A 478 29.28 0.23 -3.17
C SER A 478 29.18 -1.20 -3.73
N LEU A 479 29.40 -1.33 -5.03
CA LEU A 479 29.46 -2.66 -5.67
C LEU A 479 30.62 -3.51 -5.11
N SER A 480 31.73 -2.88 -4.70
CA SER A 480 32.86 -3.59 -4.10
C SER A 480 32.50 -4.18 -2.73
N GLN A 481 31.75 -3.45 -1.89
CA GLN A 481 31.24 -3.96 -0.62
C GLN A 481 30.33 -5.17 -0.83
N VAL A 482 29.38 -5.09 -1.76
CA VAL A 482 28.44 -6.19 -2.05
C VAL A 482 29.15 -7.43 -2.60
N ARG A 483 30.16 -7.25 -3.46
CA ARG A 483 30.97 -8.37 -3.99
C ARG A 483 31.80 -9.07 -2.91
N GLN A 484 32.14 -8.38 -1.83
CA GLN A 484 32.91 -8.91 -0.71
C GLN A 484 32.03 -9.58 0.36
N TRP A 485 30.71 -9.61 0.19
CA TRP A 485 29.84 -10.31 1.14
C TRP A 485 30.22 -11.79 1.25
N PRO A 486 30.31 -12.33 2.49
CA PRO A 486 30.71 -13.70 2.70
C PRO A 486 29.68 -14.66 2.09
N LEU A 487 30.15 -15.84 1.69
CA LEU A 487 29.34 -16.82 0.98
C LEU A 487 28.04 -17.16 1.73
N HIS A 488 28.08 -17.31 3.04
CA HIS A 488 26.89 -17.61 3.85
C HIS A 488 25.83 -16.51 3.77
N ALA A 489 26.23 -15.23 3.76
CA ALA A 489 25.29 -14.11 3.64
C ALA A 489 24.62 -14.13 2.26
N ARG A 490 25.41 -14.32 1.20
CA ARG A 490 24.89 -14.44 -0.17
C ARG A 490 23.95 -15.64 -0.32
N LEU A 491 24.29 -16.79 0.26
CA LEU A 491 23.43 -17.99 0.22
C LEU A 491 22.09 -17.71 0.91
N VAL A 492 22.12 -17.11 2.11
CA VAL A 492 20.89 -16.77 2.84
C VAL A 492 20.03 -15.77 2.06
N GLN A 493 20.63 -14.69 1.56
CA GLN A 493 19.92 -13.66 0.79
C GLN A 493 19.23 -14.26 -0.45
N ASN A 494 19.95 -15.07 -1.22
CA ASN A 494 19.39 -15.68 -2.43
C ASN A 494 18.37 -16.78 -2.10
N ALA A 495 18.59 -17.59 -1.07
CA ALA A 495 17.63 -18.62 -0.65
C ALA A 495 16.31 -18.00 -0.17
N VAL A 496 16.38 -16.92 0.62
CA VAL A 496 15.18 -16.17 1.05
C VAL A 496 14.51 -15.51 -0.15
N ALA A 497 15.27 -14.92 -1.07
CA ALA A 497 14.71 -14.33 -2.29
C ALA A 497 13.99 -15.35 -3.18
N MET A 498 14.48 -16.60 -3.26
CA MET A 498 13.80 -17.69 -3.99
C MET A 498 12.43 -18.04 -3.41
N MET A 499 12.16 -17.71 -2.15
CA MET A 499 10.84 -17.91 -1.53
C MET A 499 9.84 -16.81 -1.90
N SER A 500 10.29 -15.67 -2.42
CA SER A 500 9.43 -14.51 -2.77
C SER A 500 8.27 -14.80 -3.74
N PRO A 501 8.35 -15.77 -4.68
CA PRO A 501 7.18 -16.16 -5.48
C PRO A 501 6.11 -16.92 -4.68
N VAL A 502 6.49 -17.53 -3.57
CA VAL A 502 5.63 -18.38 -2.72
C VAL A 502 5.03 -17.56 -1.57
N LEU A 503 5.83 -16.64 -1.01
CA LEU A 503 5.43 -15.57 -0.10
C LEU A 503 4.53 -14.54 -0.81
#